data_AF-A0A849V9U2-F1
#
_entry.id   AF-A0A849V9U2-F1
#
_cell.length_a   1.000
_cell.length_b   1.000
_cell.length_c   1.000
_cell.angle_alpha   90.00
_cell.angle_beta   90.00
_cell.angle_gamma   90.00
#
_symmetry.space_group_name_H-M   'P 1'
#
loop_
_entity.id
_entity.type
_entity.pdbx_description
1 polymer ?
#
loop_
_entity_poly.entity_id
_entity_poly.type
_entity_poly.pdbx_seq_one_letter_code
_entity_poly.pdbx_strand_id
1 'polypeptide(L)'
;MGNLFLQERERWWIWFMWGLVGCLLSSFVLSLTHQQIMGFTASSLLVLAVAIWMNYSKRFEFFRAFKVLILIYTFSFLPPLLDALLPIDKLSVAALKGGLVLAFGMLLCIFCAWFARRPKQYY
;
A
#
# COMPACT_ATOMS: atom_id res chain seq x y z
N MET A 1 -18.37 -2.30 28.50
CA MET A 1 -18.71 -3.32 27.49
C MET A 1 -19.54 -2.73 26.33
N GLY A 2 -19.16 -1.58 25.77
CA GLY A 2 -20.04 -0.80 24.86
C GLY A 2 -19.54 -0.59 23.42
N ASN A 3 -18.40 -1.18 23.01
CA ASN A 3 -17.80 -0.90 21.69
C ASN A 3 -17.53 -2.15 20.82
N LEU A 4 -18.01 -3.33 21.22
CA LEU A 4 -17.89 -4.54 20.40
C LEU A 4 -18.86 -4.57 19.20
N PHE A 5 -19.89 -3.72 19.21
CA PHE A 5 -20.92 -3.66 18.15
C PHE A 5 -20.79 -2.50 17.17
N LEU A 6 -19.85 -1.57 17.37
CA LEU A 6 -19.46 -0.60 16.35
C LEU A 6 -18.34 -1.19 15.47
N GLN A 7 -18.54 -2.42 14.98
CA GLN A 7 -17.92 -2.81 13.71
C GLN A 7 -18.65 -2.02 12.62
N GLU A 8 -18.31 -0.73 12.48
CA GLU A 8 -18.73 0.08 11.35
C GLU A 8 -18.46 -0.72 10.07
N ARG A 9 -19.51 -0.91 9.29
CA ARG A 9 -19.46 -1.60 8.00
C ARG A 9 -18.43 -0.88 7.15
N GLU A 10 -17.30 -1.55 6.91
CA GLU A 10 -16.19 -0.93 6.18
C GLU A 10 -16.65 -0.51 4.81
N ARG A 11 -16.52 0.79 4.52
CA ARG A 11 -16.76 1.31 3.19
C ARG A 11 -15.52 1.00 2.36
N TRP A 12 -15.45 -0.22 1.84
CA TRP A 12 -14.39 -0.70 0.94
C TRP A 12 -14.14 0.28 -0.22
N TRP A 13 -15.19 0.97 -0.67
CA TRP A 13 -15.11 2.05 -1.65
C TRP A 13 -14.07 3.13 -1.31
N ILE A 14 -13.92 3.53 -0.05
CA ILE A 14 -12.95 4.56 0.36
C ILE A 14 -11.53 4.06 0.12
N TRP A 15 -11.26 2.79 0.42
CA TRP A 15 -9.94 2.18 0.24
C TRP A 15 -9.61 1.97 -1.24
N PHE A 16 -10.61 1.62 -2.05
CA PHE A 16 -10.45 1.60 -3.50
C PHE A 16 -10.10 2.98 -4.07
N MET A 17 -10.75 4.04 -3.60
CA MET A 17 -10.42 5.42 -4.01
C MET A 17 -8.98 5.79 -3.63
N TRP A 18 -8.49 5.38 -2.46
CA TRP A 18 -7.09 5.55 -2.08
C TRP A 18 -6.12 4.78 -2.99
N GLY A 19 -6.49 3.56 -3.42
CA GLY A 19 -5.73 2.81 -4.42
C GLY A 19 -5.68 3.52 -5.78
N LEU A 20 -6.79 4.10 -6.23
CA LEU A 20 -6.84 4.89 -7.47
C LEU A 20 -6.00 6.16 -7.38
N VAL A 21 -6.06 6.88 -6.25
CA VAL A 21 -5.22 8.05 -5.99
C VAL A 21 -3.74 7.66 -6.04
N GLY A 22 -3.37 6.52 -5.47
CA GLY A 22 -1.99 6.04 -5.53
C GLY A 22 -1.53 5.63 -6.92
N CYS A 23 -2.42 5.05 -7.74
CA CYS A 23 -2.15 4.76 -9.14
C CYS A 23 -1.92 6.04 -9.96
N LEU A 24 -2.75 7.07 -9.75
CA LEU A 24 -2.57 8.37 -10.41
C LEU A 24 -1.27 9.05 -9.97
N LEU A 25 -0.95 9.03 -8.68
CA LEU A 25 0.28 9.60 -8.14
C LEU A 25 1.52 8.89 -8.69
N SER A 26 1.55 7.56 -8.69
CA SER A 26 2.70 6.81 -9.19
C SER A 26 2.90 7.00 -10.70
N SER A 27 1.80 7.07 -11.46
CA SER A 27 1.85 7.39 -12.90
C SER A 27 2.36 8.82 -13.16
N PHE A 28 1.90 9.79 -12.37
CA PHE A 28 2.33 11.19 -12.49
C PHE A 28 3.81 11.36 -12.16
N VAL A 29 4.28 10.74 -11.08
CA VAL A 29 5.71 10.75 -10.71
C VAL A 29 6.56 10.08 -11.78
N LEU A 30 6.11 8.96 -12.33
CA LEU A 30 6.82 8.27 -13.41
C LEU A 30 6.91 9.13 -14.67
N SER A 31 5.83 9.84 -15.04
CA SER A 31 5.83 10.77 -16.17
C SER A 31 6.77 11.96 -15.99
N LEU A 32 6.96 12.45 -14.75
CA LEU A 32 7.82 13.59 -14.47
C LEU A 32 9.30 13.22 -14.42
N THR A 33 9.60 12.06 -13.84
CA THR A 33 10.97 11.69 -13.47
C THR A 33 11.61 10.71 -14.43
N HIS A 34 10.81 9.99 -15.22
CA HIS A 34 11.21 8.86 -16.05
C HIS A 34 12.01 7.78 -15.28
N GLN A 35 11.93 7.77 -13.95
CA GLN A 35 12.64 6.86 -13.09
C GLN A 35 11.65 5.95 -12.34
N GLN A 36 11.72 4.66 -12.65
CA GLN A 36 10.87 3.63 -12.05
C GLN A 36 10.96 3.58 -10.52
N ILE A 37 12.17 3.80 -9.99
CA ILE A 37 12.43 3.82 -8.55
C ILE A 37 11.59 4.90 -7.86
N MET A 38 11.47 6.09 -8.45
CA MET A 38 10.67 7.17 -7.87
C MET A 38 9.18 6.82 -7.86
N GLY A 39 8.68 6.16 -8.90
CA GLY A 39 7.30 5.64 -8.94
C GLY A 39 7.01 4.67 -7.79
N PHE A 40 7.94 3.74 -7.50
CA PHE A 40 7.79 2.82 -6.36
C PHE A 40 7.87 3.54 -4.99
N THR A 41 8.72 4.56 -4.86
CA THR A 41 8.80 5.35 -3.62
C THR A 41 7.53 6.16 -3.36
N ALA A 42 6.88 6.67 -4.41
CA ALA A 42 5.60 7.37 -4.27
C ALA A 42 4.51 6.44 -3.70
N SER A 43 4.44 5.22 -4.23
CA SER A 43 3.49 4.21 -3.76
C SER A 43 3.77 3.79 -2.30
N SER A 44 5.03 3.65 -1.90
CA SER A 44 5.37 3.30 -0.50
C SER A 44 5.08 4.44 0.47
N LEU A 45 5.34 5.70 0.09
CA LEU A 45 5.00 6.87 0.90
C LEU A 45 3.49 7.00 1.12
N LEU A 46 2.67 6.68 0.13
CA LEU A 46 1.22 6.69 0.29
C LEU A 46 0.76 5.63 1.30
N VAL A 47 1.30 4.41 1.21
CA VAL A 47 0.99 3.34 2.17
C VAL A 47 1.37 3.76 3.60
N LEU A 48 2.52 4.43 3.77
CA LEU A 48 2.93 4.99 5.06
C LEU A 48 1.95 6.07 5.56
N ALA A 49 1.53 6.99 4.70
CA ALA A 49 0.56 8.03 5.05
C ALA A 49 -0.78 7.42 5.50
N VAL A 50 -1.26 6.40 4.78
CA VAL A 50 -2.47 5.65 5.16
C VAL A 50 -2.27 4.90 6.48
N ALA A 51 -1.10 4.31 6.71
CA ALA A 51 -0.79 3.64 7.96
C ALA A 51 -0.76 4.61 9.16
N ILE A 52 -0.21 5.81 8.98
CA ILE A 52 -0.24 6.88 9.99
C ILE A 52 -1.68 7.30 10.28
N TRP A 53 -2.51 7.47 9.24
CA TRP A 53 -3.93 7.76 9.39
C TRP A 53 -4.65 6.65 10.18
N MET A 54 -4.40 5.38 9.82
CA MET A 54 -4.99 4.23 10.52
C MET A 54 -4.58 4.21 12.00
N ASN A 55 -3.31 4.51 12.31
CA ASN A 55 -2.83 4.62 13.68
C ASN A 55 -3.53 5.75 14.45
N TYR A 56 -3.70 6.94 13.84
CA TYR A 56 -4.38 8.07 14.47
C TYR A 56 -5.84 7.76 14.82
N SER A 57 -6.55 7.10 13.90
CA SER A 57 -7.94 6.69 14.13
C SER A 57 -8.06 5.71 15.30
N LYS A 58 -6.97 4.99 15.62
CA LYS A 58 -6.92 3.85 16.54
C LYS A 58 -8.14 2.99 16.33
N ARG A 59 -8.54 2.66 15.08
CA ARG A 59 -9.76 1.87 14.80
C ARG A 59 -9.51 0.41 14.43
N PHE A 60 -8.33 0.10 13.89
CA PHE A 60 -8.11 -1.13 13.13
C PHE A 60 -7.36 -2.21 13.90
N GLU A 61 -7.76 -3.46 13.68
CA GLU A 61 -6.98 -4.65 14.05
C GLU A 61 -5.88 -4.92 13.01
N PHE A 62 -4.82 -5.64 13.41
CA PHE A 62 -3.66 -5.92 12.54
C PHE A 62 -4.06 -6.52 11.19
N PHE A 63 -4.82 -7.62 11.19
CA PHE A 63 -5.22 -8.29 9.94
C PHE A 63 -6.08 -7.42 9.04
N ARG A 64 -6.86 -6.51 9.65
CA ARG A 64 -7.75 -5.60 8.95
C ARG A 64 -6.96 -4.47 8.29
N ALA A 65 -6.04 -3.84 9.03
CA ALA A 65 -5.12 -2.86 8.48
C ALA A 65 -4.25 -3.46 7.35
N PHE A 66 -3.74 -4.67 7.55
CA PHE A 66 -2.91 -5.37 6.56
C PHE A 66 -3.62 -5.61 5.23
N LYS A 67 -4.88 -6.09 5.25
CA LYS A 67 -5.68 -6.31 4.03
C LYS A 67 -5.87 -5.02 3.23
N VAL A 68 -6.17 -3.92 3.92
CA VAL A 68 -6.39 -2.62 3.27
C VAL A 68 -5.08 -2.08 2.70
N LEU A 69 -3.98 -2.15 3.45
CA LEU A 69 -2.67 -1.66 3.00
C LEU A 69 -2.17 -2.44 1.79
N ILE A 70 -2.35 -3.77 1.75
CA ILE A 70 -2.03 -4.58 0.56
C ILE A 70 -2.86 -4.12 -0.64
N LEU A 71 -4.17 -3.95 -0.47
CA LEU A 71 -5.05 -3.53 -1.56
C LEU A 71 -4.58 -2.21 -2.16
N ILE A 72 -4.32 -1.22 -1.31
CA ILE A 72 -3.85 0.10 -1.78
C ILE A 72 -2.48 -0.02 -2.45
N TYR A 73 -1.58 -0.81 -1.88
CA TYR A 73 -0.25 -1.04 -2.43
C TYR A 73 -0.32 -1.67 -3.82
N THR A 74 -1.11 -2.73 -4.03
CA THR A 74 -1.19 -3.43 -5.32
C THR A 74 -1.74 -2.54 -6.42
N PHE A 75 -2.75 -1.72 -6.15
CA PHE A 75 -3.26 -0.74 -7.12
C PHE A 75 -2.23 0.36 -7.43
N SER A 76 -1.53 0.87 -6.41
CA SER A 76 -0.53 1.92 -6.60
C SER A 76 0.74 1.43 -7.29
N PHE A 77 1.03 0.14 -7.17
CA PHE A 77 2.21 -0.52 -7.75
C PHE A 77 2.05 -0.84 -9.23
N LEU A 78 0.83 -0.87 -9.75
CA LEU A 78 0.52 -1.30 -11.11
C LEU A 78 1.23 -0.44 -12.18
N PRO A 79 1.22 0.90 -12.14
CA PRO A 79 1.86 1.71 -13.17
C PRO A 79 3.39 1.51 -13.31
N PRO A 80 4.20 1.59 -12.23
CA PRO A 80 5.64 1.37 -12.33
C PRO A 80 6.00 -0.10 -12.64
N LEU A 81 5.14 -1.06 -12.29
CA LEU A 81 5.33 -2.45 -12.70
C LEU A 81 5.11 -2.63 -14.21
N LEU A 82 4.06 -2.00 -14.78
CA LEU A 82 3.81 -2.06 -16.21
C LEU A 82 4.99 -1.46 -17.00
N ASP A 83 5.46 -0.28 -16.58
CA ASP A 83 6.62 0.37 -17.19
C ASP A 83 7.90 -0.50 -17.12
N ALA A 84 8.11 -1.19 -16.00
CA ALA A 84 9.24 -2.11 -15.82
C ALA A 84 9.17 -3.36 -16.72
N LEU A 85 7.97 -3.80 -17.11
CA LEU A 85 7.75 -5.00 -17.94
C LEU A 85 7.73 -4.71 -19.45
N LEU A 86 7.60 -3.45 -19.88
CA LEU A 86 7.63 -3.06 -21.30
C LEU A 86 8.90 -3.48 -22.06
N PRO A 87 10.13 -3.39 -21.51
CA PRO A 87 11.31 -3.86 -22.22
C PRO A 87 11.43 -5.40 -22.19
N ILE A 88 10.94 -6.04 -23.24
CA ILE A 88 10.90 -7.51 -23.41
C ILE A 88 12.32 -8.12 -23.39
N ASP A 89 13.31 -7.38 -23.90
CA ASP A 89 14.70 -7.85 -24.05
C ASP A 89 15.40 -8.15 -22.71
N LYS A 90 14.85 -7.66 -21.58
CA LYS A 90 15.42 -7.83 -20.23
C LYS A 90 14.38 -8.34 -19.24
N LEU A 91 13.40 -9.12 -19.71
CA LEU A 91 12.26 -9.58 -18.92
C LEU A 91 12.67 -10.37 -17.66
N SER A 92 13.75 -11.17 -17.73
CA SER A 92 14.26 -11.91 -16.56
C SER A 92 14.79 -10.98 -15.46
N VAL A 93 15.52 -9.93 -15.84
CA VAL A 93 16.04 -8.92 -14.90
C VAL A 93 14.90 -8.06 -14.34
N ALA A 94 13.94 -7.68 -15.19
CA ALA A 94 12.75 -6.96 -14.77
C ALA A 94 11.89 -7.78 -13.80
N ALA A 95 11.70 -9.08 -14.07
CA ALA A 95 10.96 -9.99 -13.19
C ALA A 95 11.63 -10.14 -11.82
N LEU A 96 12.95 -10.30 -11.77
CA LEU A 96 13.69 -10.37 -10.49
C LEU A 96 13.59 -9.05 -9.71
N LYS A 97 13.75 -7.91 -10.37
CA LYS A 97 13.59 -6.59 -9.73
C LYS A 97 12.17 -6.39 -9.22
N GLY A 98 11.16 -6.70 -10.04
CA GLY A 98 9.75 -6.64 -9.65
C GLY A 98 9.44 -7.55 -8.45
N GLY A 99 9.97 -8.77 -8.45
CA GLY A 99 9.84 -9.71 -7.33
C GLY A 99 10.47 -9.19 -6.03
N LEU A 100 11.67 -8.62 -6.11
CA LEU A 100 12.32 -7.98 -4.96
C LEU A 100 11.50 -6.81 -4.42
N VAL A 101 11.03 -5.92 -5.29
CA VAL A 101 10.23 -4.77 -4.86
C VAL A 101 8.89 -5.20 -4.27
N LEU A 102 8.25 -6.24 -4.80
CA LEU A 102 7.04 -6.83 -4.20
C LEU A 102 7.34 -7.40 -2.81
N ALA A 103 8.45 -8.12 -2.63
CA ALA A 103 8.86 -8.65 -1.34
C ALA A 103 9.09 -7.52 -0.31
N PHE A 104 9.81 -6.46 -0.69
CA PHE A 104 9.99 -5.28 0.16
C PHE A 104 8.66 -4.56 0.45
N GLY A 105 7.77 -4.45 -0.53
CA GLY A 105 6.43 -3.90 -0.36
C GLY A 105 5.57 -4.67 0.64
N MET A 106 5.65 -6.01 0.59
CA MET A 106 4.97 -6.89 1.55
C MET A 106 5.51 -6.68 2.96
N LEU A 107 6.84 -6.62 3.12
CA LEU A 107 7.46 -6.31 4.41
C LEU A 107 7.01 -4.93 4.92
N LEU A 108 7.01 -3.91 4.07
CA LEU A 108 6.53 -2.57 4.40
C LEU A 108 5.06 -2.60 4.87
N CYS A 109 4.19 -3.34 4.19
CA CYS A 109 2.79 -3.50 4.60
C CYS A 109 2.66 -4.18 5.97
N ILE A 110 3.51 -5.17 6.28
CA ILE A 110 3.55 -5.82 7.59
C ILE A 110 3.99 -4.83 8.67
N PHE A 111 5.08 -4.08 8.44
CA PHE A 111 5.55 -3.06 9.39
C PHE A 111 4.51 -1.95 9.60
N CYS A 112 3.87 -1.49 8.53
CA CYS A 112 2.80 -0.49 8.58
C CYS A 112 1.57 -1.01 9.32
N ALA A 113 1.16 -2.26 9.08
CA ALA A 113 0.05 -2.88 9.79
C ALA A 113 0.35 -3.10 11.27
N TRP A 114 1.60 -3.42 11.62
CA TRP A 114 2.04 -3.48 13.01
C TRP A 114 1.93 -2.09 13.65
N PHE A 115 2.47 -1.06 13.01
CA PHE A 115 2.41 0.32 13.51
C PHE A 115 0.97 0.84 13.67
N ALA A 116 0.07 0.45 12.77
CA ALA A 116 -1.34 0.83 12.80
C ALA A 116 -2.18 0.03 13.82
N ARG A 117 -1.64 -1.05 14.39
CA ARG A 117 -2.38 -1.92 15.31
C ARG A 117 -2.66 -1.18 16.63
N ARG A 118 -3.92 -1.18 17.07
CA ARG A 118 -4.26 -0.71 18.42
C ARG A 118 -3.50 -1.53 19.49
N PRO A 119 -2.98 -0.91 20.56
CA PRO A 119 -2.48 -1.66 21.71
C PRO A 119 -3.61 -2.50 22.31
N LYS A 120 -3.32 -3.75 22.68
CA LYS A 120 -4.30 -4.62 23.35
C LYS A 120 -4.70 -3.93 24.66
N GLN A 121 -5.93 -3.46 24.75
CA GLN A 121 -6.49 -2.99 26.02
C GLN A 121 -6.73 -4.23 26.87
N TYR A 122 -5.84 -4.49 27.84
CA TYR A 122 -6.05 -5.47 28.88
C TYR A 122 -7.05 -4.88 29.88
N TYR A 123 -8.33 -5.18 29.68
CA TYR A 123 -9.37 -5.01 30.68
C TYR A 123 -10.19 -6.29 30.73
#